data_AF-A0A928CES5-F1
#
_entry.id   AF-A0A928CES5-F1
#
_cell.length_a   1.000
_cell.length_b   1.000
_cell.length_c   1.000
_cell.angle_alpha   90.00
_cell.angle_beta   90.00
_cell.angle_gamma   90.00
#
_symmetry.space_group_name_H-M   'P 1'
#
loop_
_entity.id
_entity.type
_entity.pdbx_description
1 polymer ?
#
loop_
_entity_poly.entity_id
_entity_poly.type
_entity_poly.pdbx_seq_one_letter_code
_entity_poly.pdbx_strand_id
1 'polypeptide(L)'
;MKKILTLLFIYVIAFHVNAQQKEVSSFISYGTFNITEGNNTPYLETYITFDCNSLVYVKNTDGKYEASINLTVIFKQGEEIKNYDKYTVTSPAVDDTTNLNNFFMDIQRYSLANGEYQMEIVIEDSNNKGMKPYTVKENVIIDYPDNICFSSIIALEDYKPSETTSANSKNGYDIIPMIMPYYPDNVNKLTFYAEIYNTKKVLGDNEKYLLNTYLMTFESNTKISSYYFSKRMNVKDTEVIINTMDISGLPSGNYYLVLEARNRNNEIIGFNRFFFQRSNNNYQIDNLALSSINPKDVFSGNIENIDTIREYIRTLAPISSQIEKEYASNLIKTDDITTMQQYFYSFWASRNTLSPQIEWENYYAQVKRVNNSFSAIRIKGYETDRGRVFLKYGAPDRIVQNHNEPGAYPYEIWHYYTLEKQRNKKFVFMTRDIATNDFQLIHSDAIGELNNSRWTSEIYSRTYSPYQEYYNDNGSVNPDINYGDDAKDYYENPR
;
A
#
# COMPACT_ATOMS: atom_id res chain seq x y z
N MET A 1 -58.79 32.46 51.84
CA MET A 1 -58.18 31.12 51.64
C MET A 1 -58.49 30.64 50.22
N LYS A 2 -57.56 30.83 49.28
CA LYS A 2 -57.52 30.20 47.96
C LYS A 2 -56.03 29.91 47.70
N LYS A 3 -55.61 28.65 47.82
CA LYS A 3 -54.23 28.23 47.52
C LYS A 3 -54.18 27.89 46.03
N ILE A 4 -53.39 28.67 45.30
CA ILE A 4 -53.06 28.42 43.89
C ILE A 4 -52.09 27.24 43.87
N LEU A 5 -52.46 26.19 43.14
CA LEU A 5 -51.66 24.99 42.91
C LEU A 5 -50.80 25.26 41.67
N THR A 6 -49.50 25.51 41.86
CA THR A 6 -48.55 25.63 40.74
C THR A 6 -47.91 24.26 40.51
N LEU A 7 -48.36 23.57 39.45
CA LEU A 7 -47.73 22.35 38.94
C LEU A 7 -46.42 22.74 38.24
N LEU A 8 -45.28 22.32 38.78
CA LEU A 8 -43.97 22.44 38.11
C LEU A 8 -43.70 21.12 37.38
N PHE A 9 -43.88 21.13 36.06
CA PHE A 9 -43.59 20.01 35.18
C PHE A 9 -42.07 19.97 34.92
N ILE A 10 -41.34 19.12 35.64
CA ILE A 10 -39.92 18.87 35.38
C ILE A 10 -39.83 17.94 34.16
N TYR A 11 -39.50 18.53 33.00
CA TYR A 11 -39.06 17.77 31.83
C TYR A 11 -37.68 17.17 32.13
N VAL A 12 -37.64 15.88 32.46
CA VAL A 12 -36.41 15.09 32.42
C VAL A 12 -36.08 14.86 30.94
N ILE A 13 -35.22 15.71 30.38
CA ILE A 13 -34.59 15.44 29.09
C ILE A 13 -33.58 14.33 29.36
N ALA A 14 -33.98 13.09 29.08
CA ALA A 14 -33.03 11.99 28.95
C ALA A 14 -32.13 12.30 27.75
N PHE A 15 -30.93 12.80 28.01
CA PHE A 15 -29.86 12.76 27.03
C PHE A 15 -29.54 11.29 26.77
N HIS A 16 -30.11 10.74 25.71
CA HIS A 16 -29.54 9.57 25.07
C HIS A 16 -28.17 9.99 24.53
N VAL A 17 -27.13 9.74 25.34
CA VAL A 17 -25.77 9.63 24.82
C VAL A 17 -25.82 8.42 23.91
N ASN A 18 -26.06 8.65 22.62
CA ASN A 18 -25.75 7.65 21.61
C ASN A 18 -24.24 7.46 21.70
N ALA A 19 -23.83 6.41 22.41
CA ALA A 19 -22.45 5.95 22.36
C ALA A 19 -22.13 5.73 20.88
N GLN A 20 -21.17 6.48 20.34
CA GLN A 20 -20.60 6.14 19.04
C GLN A 20 -20.17 4.68 19.14
N GLN A 21 -20.77 3.85 18.28
CA GLN A 21 -20.43 2.44 18.20
C GLN A 21 -18.96 2.36 17.79
N LYS A 22 -18.11 1.77 18.64
CA LYS A 22 -16.70 1.58 18.33
C LYS A 22 -16.61 0.60 17.16
N GLU A 23 -16.05 1.05 16.05
CA GLU A 23 -15.76 0.21 14.88
C GLU A 23 -14.38 -0.41 15.06
N VAL A 24 -14.25 -1.72 14.87
CA VAL A 24 -12.96 -2.42 14.94
C VAL A 24 -12.00 -1.88 13.88
N SER A 25 -10.86 -1.38 14.33
CA SER A 25 -9.76 -0.92 13.49
C SER A 25 -8.66 -1.99 13.49
N SER A 26 -8.30 -2.50 12.31
CA SER A 26 -7.21 -3.45 12.14
C SER A 26 -6.34 -3.15 10.92
N PHE A 27 -5.09 -3.58 10.98
CA PHE A 27 -4.14 -3.56 9.89
C PHE A 27 -3.75 -4.99 9.56
N ILE A 28 -3.86 -5.35 8.28
CA ILE A 28 -3.59 -6.71 7.79
C ILE A 28 -2.43 -6.65 6.81
N SER A 29 -1.47 -7.54 7.01
CA SER A 29 -0.38 -7.81 6.07
C SER A 29 -0.14 -9.31 5.98
N TYR A 30 0.63 -9.74 4.99
CA TYR A 30 1.03 -11.14 4.84
C TYR A 30 2.42 -11.25 4.22
N GLY A 31 3.07 -12.40 4.47
CA GLY A 31 4.30 -12.81 3.80
C GLY A 31 4.19 -14.26 3.34
N THR A 32 4.82 -14.60 2.22
CA THR A 32 4.93 -15.97 1.75
C THR A 32 6.36 -16.46 1.97
N PHE A 33 6.50 -17.75 2.28
CA PHE A 33 7.78 -18.40 2.59
C PHE A 33 7.77 -19.84 2.09
N ASN A 34 8.97 -20.36 1.84
CA ASN A 34 9.17 -21.74 1.43
C ASN A 34 9.83 -22.57 2.53
N ILE A 35 9.62 -23.88 2.48
CA ILE A 35 10.31 -24.86 3.32
C ILE A 35 11.07 -25.79 2.37
N THR A 36 12.39 -25.63 2.29
CA THR A 36 13.26 -26.40 1.37
C THR A 36 13.68 -27.76 1.94
N GLU A 37 13.48 -27.98 3.24
CA GLU A 37 13.77 -29.25 3.91
C GLU A 37 12.55 -30.18 3.88
N GLY A 38 12.74 -31.39 3.36
CA GLY A 38 11.68 -32.41 3.22
C GLY A 38 10.73 -32.16 2.04
N ASN A 39 9.66 -32.95 1.96
CA ASN A 39 8.57 -32.76 0.98
C ASN A 39 7.55 -31.75 1.51
N ASN A 40 8.02 -30.61 2.03
CA ASN A 40 7.15 -29.64 2.69
C ASN A 40 6.60 -28.61 1.71
N THR A 41 5.35 -28.25 1.94
CA THR A 41 4.61 -27.26 1.17
C THR A 41 5.02 -25.85 1.62
N PRO A 42 5.16 -24.87 0.71
CA PRO A 42 5.24 -23.45 1.09
C PRO A 42 4.09 -23.03 2.01
N TYR A 43 4.24 -21.85 2.61
CA TYR A 43 3.20 -21.31 3.47
C TYR A 43 3.05 -19.80 3.32
N LEU A 44 1.86 -19.33 3.66
CA LEU A 44 1.55 -17.92 3.86
C LEU A 44 1.46 -17.66 5.36
N GLU A 45 2.08 -16.56 5.81
CA GLU A 45 2.04 -16.06 7.18
C GLU A 45 1.22 -14.77 7.20
N THR A 46 0.13 -14.73 7.97
CA THR A 46 -0.70 -13.53 8.14
C THR A 46 -0.22 -12.75 9.37
N TYR A 47 -0.28 -11.42 9.28
CA TYR A 47 -0.03 -10.53 10.40
C TYR A 47 -1.22 -9.58 10.54
N ILE A 48 -1.98 -9.72 11.63
CA ILE A 48 -3.18 -8.92 11.88
C ILE A 48 -2.97 -8.15 13.16
N THR A 49 -2.98 -6.82 13.06
CA THR A 49 -2.81 -5.91 14.20
C THR A 49 -4.12 -5.22 14.51
N PHE A 50 -4.52 -5.21 15.78
CA PHE A 50 -5.76 -4.57 16.24
C PHE A 50 -5.45 -3.34 17.09
N ASP A 51 -6.17 -2.25 16.84
CA ASP A 51 -6.17 -1.07 17.70
C ASP A 51 -6.98 -1.37 18.97
N CYS A 52 -6.32 -1.38 20.13
CA CYS A 52 -6.99 -1.65 21.40
C CYS A 52 -8.09 -0.63 21.71
N ASN A 53 -8.00 0.62 21.26
CA ASN A 53 -9.04 1.62 21.51
C ASN A 53 -10.35 1.32 20.76
N SER A 54 -10.27 0.53 19.68
CA SER A 54 -11.38 0.23 18.78
C SER A 54 -12.27 -0.93 19.25
N LEU A 55 -11.85 -1.66 20.29
CA LEU A 55 -12.49 -2.91 20.72
C LEU A 55 -13.40 -2.73 21.94
N VAL A 56 -14.30 -3.70 22.14
CA VAL A 56 -15.14 -3.82 23.33
C VAL A 56 -14.52 -4.82 24.31
N TYR A 57 -14.29 -4.34 25.54
CA TYR A 57 -13.66 -5.11 26.60
C TYR A 57 -14.68 -5.60 27.63
N VAL A 58 -14.51 -6.83 28.09
CA VAL A 58 -15.33 -7.47 29.13
C VAL A 58 -14.41 -7.96 30.26
N LYS A 59 -14.91 -8.00 31.49
CA LYS A 59 -14.15 -8.55 32.62
C LYS A 59 -13.99 -10.05 32.51
N ASN A 60 -12.75 -10.52 32.63
CA ASN A 60 -12.40 -11.93 32.74
C ASN A 60 -12.52 -12.44 34.19
N THR A 61 -12.23 -13.72 34.40
CA THR A 61 -12.37 -14.38 35.71
C THR A 61 -11.47 -13.81 36.80
N ASP A 62 -10.36 -13.16 36.41
CA ASP A 62 -9.40 -12.53 37.32
C ASP A 62 -9.76 -11.06 37.60
N GLY A 63 -10.90 -10.59 37.10
CA GLY A 63 -11.41 -9.23 37.28
C GLY A 63 -10.74 -8.18 36.38
N LYS A 64 -9.83 -8.59 35.49
CA LYS A 64 -9.21 -7.74 34.46
C LYS A 64 -10.08 -7.66 33.22
N TYR A 65 -9.85 -6.68 32.37
CA TYR A 65 -10.57 -6.49 31.13
C TYR A 65 -9.82 -7.09 29.94
N GLU A 66 -10.52 -7.77 29.05
CA GLU A 66 -9.99 -8.29 27.79
C GLU A 66 -11.00 -8.15 26.64
N ALA A 67 -10.50 -7.98 25.43
CA ALA A 67 -11.27 -8.03 24.19
C ALA A 67 -11.09 -9.40 23.54
N SER A 68 -12.10 -9.86 22.80
CA SER A 68 -12.09 -11.15 22.10
C SER A 68 -12.57 -10.98 20.66
N ILE A 69 -11.75 -11.40 19.70
CA ILE A 69 -11.99 -11.23 18.27
C ILE A 69 -12.11 -12.61 17.64
N ASN A 70 -13.23 -12.91 16.98
CA ASN A 70 -13.36 -14.09 16.16
C ASN A 70 -12.82 -13.79 14.76
N LEU A 71 -11.89 -14.64 14.30
CA LEU A 71 -11.31 -14.57 12.98
C LEU A 71 -11.72 -15.80 12.18
N THR A 72 -12.10 -15.57 10.92
CA THR A 72 -12.24 -16.64 9.92
C THR A 72 -11.37 -16.30 8.72
N VAL A 73 -10.37 -17.13 8.45
CA VAL A 73 -9.44 -16.96 7.32
C VAL A 73 -9.74 -18.05 6.31
N ILE A 74 -9.93 -17.70 5.04
CA ILE A 74 -10.30 -18.64 3.97
C ILE A 74 -9.41 -18.37 2.75
N PHE A 75 -8.85 -19.41 2.17
CA PHE A 75 -8.08 -19.36 0.92
C PHE A 75 -8.83 -20.10 -0.18
N LYS A 76 -9.20 -19.40 -1.25
CA LYS A 76 -10.01 -19.94 -2.35
C LYS A 76 -9.25 -19.94 -3.68
N GLN A 77 -9.54 -20.92 -4.53
CA GLN A 77 -9.17 -20.93 -5.95
C GLN A 77 -10.45 -21.13 -6.77
N GLY A 78 -10.96 -20.04 -7.36
CA GLY A 78 -12.34 -20.01 -7.84
C GLY A 78 -13.32 -20.26 -6.70
N GLU A 79 -14.23 -21.22 -6.88
CA GLU A 79 -15.21 -21.60 -5.86
C GLU A 79 -14.68 -22.60 -4.81
N GLU A 80 -13.48 -23.17 -5.02
CA GLU A 80 -12.95 -24.20 -4.14
C GLU A 80 -12.15 -23.61 -2.97
N ILE A 81 -12.54 -23.96 -1.73
CA ILE A 81 -11.76 -23.63 -0.53
C ILE A 81 -10.57 -24.59 -0.44
N LYS A 82 -9.36 -24.06 -0.49
CA LYS A 82 -8.10 -24.82 -0.42
C LYS A 82 -7.54 -24.91 0.98
N ASN A 83 -7.80 -23.91 1.82
CA ASN A 83 -7.47 -23.91 3.24
C ASN A 83 -8.41 -22.94 3.97
N TYR A 84 -8.72 -23.20 5.23
CA TYR A 84 -9.47 -22.28 6.07
C TYR A 84 -9.16 -22.51 7.53
N ASP A 85 -9.37 -21.48 8.34
CA ASP A 85 -9.24 -21.56 9.79
C ASP A 85 -10.25 -20.62 10.47
N LYS A 86 -10.69 -21.01 11.66
CA LYS A 86 -11.60 -20.21 12.48
C LYS A 86 -11.18 -20.31 13.94
N TYR A 87 -10.82 -19.17 14.51
CA TYR A 87 -10.25 -19.09 15.86
C TYR A 87 -10.61 -17.77 16.53
N THR A 88 -10.35 -17.70 17.83
CA THR A 88 -10.56 -16.49 18.63
C THR A 88 -9.21 -15.99 19.12
N VAL A 89 -8.96 -14.69 18.94
CA VAL A 89 -7.80 -13.98 19.48
C VAL A 89 -8.25 -13.14 20.66
N THR A 90 -7.54 -13.24 21.78
CA THR A 90 -7.79 -12.45 22.98
C THR A 90 -6.72 -11.38 23.13
N SER A 91 -7.11 -10.14 23.44
CA SER A 91 -6.15 -9.08 23.73
C SER A 91 -5.39 -9.36 25.03
N PRO A 92 -4.22 -8.74 25.26
CA PRO A 92 -3.63 -8.69 26.60
C PRO A 92 -4.64 -8.15 27.63
N ALA A 93 -4.67 -8.76 28.82
CA ALA A 93 -5.57 -8.35 29.89
C ALA A 93 -5.09 -7.04 30.53
N VAL A 94 -6.01 -6.07 30.71
CA VAL A 94 -5.73 -4.74 31.25
C VAL A 94 -6.57 -4.43 32.48
N ASP A 95 -6.04 -3.63 33.40
CA ASP A 95 -6.77 -3.25 34.63
C ASP A 95 -7.78 -2.11 34.38
N ASP A 96 -7.52 -1.26 33.37
CA ASP A 96 -8.35 -0.12 32.98
C ASP A 96 -8.48 -0.02 31.44
N THR A 97 -9.64 0.44 30.96
CA THR A 97 -10.00 0.58 29.54
C THR A 97 -10.07 2.04 29.08
N THR A 98 -9.80 3.02 29.96
CA THR A 98 -9.96 4.45 29.63
C THR A 98 -8.93 5.01 28.64
N ASN A 99 -7.72 4.43 28.57
CA ASN A 99 -6.62 4.94 27.73
C ASN A 99 -5.82 3.79 27.09
N LEU A 100 -6.39 3.15 26.07
CA LEU A 100 -5.79 2.00 25.40
C LEU A 100 -5.07 2.40 24.10
N ASN A 101 -4.01 3.20 24.21
CA ASN A 101 -3.25 3.68 23.04
C ASN A 101 -2.18 2.69 22.55
N ASN A 102 -2.52 1.40 22.49
CA ASN A 102 -1.61 0.34 22.09
C ASN A 102 -2.25 -0.54 21.02
N PHE A 103 -1.42 -1.36 20.39
CA PHE A 103 -1.84 -2.38 19.46
C PHE A 103 -1.41 -3.75 19.97
N PHE A 104 -2.09 -4.81 19.53
CA PHE A 104 -1.58 -6.18 19.64
C PHE A 104 -1.72 -6.91 18.31
N MET A 105 -0.91 -7.94 18.11
CA MET A 105 -0.78 -8.64 16.84
C MET A 105 -1.11 -10.13 16.99
N ASP A 106 -1.78 -10.67 15.99
CA ASP A 106 -1.97 -12.09 15.74
C ASP A 106 -1.12 -12.52 14.53
N ILE A 107 -0.49 -13.69 14.63
CA ILE A 107 0.34 -14.28 13.57
C ILE A 107 -0.07 -15.74 13.38
N GLN A 108 -0.46 -16.09 12.16
CA GLN A 108 -0.83 -17.46 11.79
C GLN A 108 -0.11 -17.89 10.51
N ARG A 109 0.12 -19.21 10.36
CA ARG A 109 0.78 -19.82 9.20
C ARG A 109 -0.13 -20.83 8.54
N TYR A 110 -0.31 -20.71 7.24
CA TYR A 110 -1.16 -21.58 6.43
C TYR A 110 -0.34 -22.24 5.33
N SER A 111 -0.16 -23.57 5.42
CA SER A 111 0.47 -24.34 4.35
C SER A 111 -0.41 -24.30 3.09
N LEU A 112 0.16 -23.84 2.00
CA LEU A 112 -0.52 -23.62 0.72
C LEU A 112 0.47 -23.93 -0.41
N ALA A 113 0.04 -24.74 -1.37
CA ALA A 113 0.85 -25.06 -2.53
C ALA A 113 1.12 -23.81 -3.39
N ASN A 114 2.06 -23.90 -4.33
CA ASN A 114 2.24 -22.85 -5.32
C ASN A 114 0.92 -22.64 -6.09
N GLY A 115 0.53 -21.38 -6.26
CA GLY A 115 -0.72 -21.00 -6.91
C GLY A 115 -1.15 -19.58 -6.57
N GLU A 116 -2.19 -19.13 -7.26
CA GLU A 116 -2.89 -17.88 -6.97
C GLU A 116 -4.13 -18.20 -6.13
N TYR A 117 -4.37 -17.43 -5.08
CA TYR A 117 -5.49 -17.62 -4.15
C TYR A 117 -6.19 -16.29 -3.88
N GLN A 118 -7.51 -16.33 -3.65
CA GLN A 118 -8.21 -15.25 -2.96
C GLN A 118 -8.22 -15.58 -1.46
N MET A 119 -7.52 -14.77 -0.68
CA MET A 119 -7.56 -14.78 0.78
C MET A 119 -8.73 -13.93 1.25
N GLU A 120 -9.58 -14.47 2.12
CA GLU A 120 -10.71 -13.79 2.74
C GLU A 120 -10.56 -13.86 4.26
N ILE A 121 -10.57 -12.70 4.92
CA ILE A 121 -10.46 -12.59 6.38
C ILE A 121 -11.72 -11.91 6.90
N VAL A 122 -12.51 -12.64 7.68
CA VAL A 122 -13.69 -12.13 8.38
C VAL A 122 -13.32 -11.83 9.82
N ILE A 123 -13.57 -10.60 10.26
CA ILE A 123 -13.20 -10.09 11.58
C ILE A 123 -14.47 -9.68 12.34
N GLU A 124 -14.65 -10.27 13.52
CA GLU A 124 -15.79 -10.00 14.41
C GLU A 124 -15.29 -9.71 15.83
N ASP A 125 -15.63 -8.54 16.38
CA ASP A 125 -15.50 -8.32 17.82
C ASP A 125 -16.62 -9.08 18.54
N SER A 126 -16.26 -10.19 19.19
CA SER A 126 -17.20 -11.10 19.84
C SER A 126 -17.94 -10.47 21.02
N ASN A 127 -17.39 -9.39 21.60
CA ASN A 127 -17.99 -8.62 22.69
C ASN A 127 -18.92 -7.51 22.18
N ASN A 128 -18.80 -7.10 20.93
CA ASN A 128 -19.63 -6.05 20.33
C ASN A 128 -20.84 -6.63 19.56
N LYS A 129 -21.87 -7.05 20.30
CA LYS A 129 -23.08 -7.69 19.71
C LYS A 129 -23.86 -6.83 18.71
N GLY A 130 -23.68 -5.51 18.75
CA GLY A 130 -24.33 -4.60 17.81
C GLY A 130 -23.57 -4.45 16.49
N MET A 131 -22.32 -4.89 16.41
CA MET A 131 -21.46 -4.72 15.25
C MET A 131 -21.43 -6.00 14.43
N LYS A 132 -21.68 -5.87 13.12
CA LYS A 132 -21.53 -6.99 12.19
C LYS A 132 -20.04 -7.23 11.88
N PRO A 133 -19.65 -8.47 11.57
CA PRO A 133 -18.33 -8.76 11.06
C PRO A 133 -18.06 -7.99 9.76
N TYR A 134 -16.80 -7.59 9.54
CA TYR A 134 -16.36 -7.09 8.24
C TYR A 134 -15.39 -8.07 7.58
N THR A 135 -15.32 -8.01 6.26
CA THR A 135 -14.53 -8.93 5.45
C THR A 135 -13.49 -8.16 4.66
N VAL A 136 -12.25 -8.63 4.71
CA VAL A 136 -11.15 -8.19 3.85
C VAL A 136 -10.84 -9.30 2.85
N LYS A 137 -10.68 -8.94 1.57
CA LYS A 137 -10.31 -9.87 0.50
C LYS A 137 -9.04 -9.41 -0.18
N GLU A 138 -8.07 -10.30 -0.33
CA GLU A 138 -6.79 -10.03 -0.97
C GLU A 138 -6.44 -11.16 -1.94
N ASN A 139 -5.92 -10.80 -3.12
CA ASN A 139 -5.35 -11.79 -4.03
C ASN A 139 -3.89 -12.03 -3.65
N VAL A 140 -3.53 -13.29 -3.38
CA VAL A 140 -2.20 -13.69 -2.94
C VAL A 140 -1.60 -14.71 -3.90
N ILE A 141 -0.29 -14.60 -4.15
CA ILE A 141 0.44 -15.48 -5.06
C ILE A 141 1.54 -16.17 -4.27
N ILE A 142 1.56 -17.50 -4.33
CA ILE A 142 2.63 -18.33 -3.79
C ILE A 142 3.34 -18.94 -4.99
N ASP A 143 4.59 -18.51 -5.21
CA ASP A 143 5.39 -18.98 -6.34
C ASP A 143 6.83 -19.23 -5.90
N TYR A 144 7.09 -20.46 -5.48
CA TYR A 144 8.42 -20.97 -5.15
C TYR A 144 8.84 -22.01 -6.18
N PRO A 145 9.44 -21.59 -7.31
CA PRO A 145 9.91 -22.52 -8.32
C PRO A 145 11.10 -23.33 -7.81
N ASP A 146 11.43 -24.40 -8.54
CA ASP A 146 12.67 -25.17 -8.37
C ASP A 146 13.93 -24.41 -8.87
N ASN A 147 13.97 -23.10 -8.62
CA ASN A 147 15.06 -22.19 -8.94
C ASN A 147 15.35 -21.26 -7.75
N ILE A 148 16.36 -20.40 -7.88
CA ILE A 148 16.68 -19.38 -6.88
C ILE A 148 15.55 -18.35 -6.83
N CYS A 149 15.01 -18.16 -5.64
CA CYS A 149 13.96 -17.20 -5.35
C CYS A 149 14.10 -16.68 -3.93
N PHE A 150 13.47 -15.55 -3.65
CA PHE A 150 13.40 -14.98 -2.31
C PHE A 150 12.00 -15.21 -1.71
N SER A 151 11.92 -15.27 -0.39
CA SER A 151 10.64 -15.10 0.33
C SER A 151 10.10 -13.68 0.19
N SER A 152 8.90 -13.43 0.73
CA SER A 152 8.52 -12.05 1.07
C SER A 152 9.57 -11.42 1.98
N ILE A 153 9.80 -10.12 1.77
CA ILE A 153 10.63 -9.29 2.65
C ILE A 153 9.68 -8.69 3.69
N ILE A 154 9.99 -8.88 4.97
CA ILE A 154 9.24 -8.30 6.09
C ILE A 154 10.07 -7.18 6.71
N ALA A 155 9.53 -5.97 6.82
CA ALA A 155 10.12 -4.94 7.68
C ALA A 155 9.94 -5.34 9.16
N LEU A 156 10.91 -5.03 10.01
CA LEU A 156 10.90 -5.40 11.43
C LEU A 156 10.91 -4.16 12.31
N GLU A 157 10.07 -4.16 13.35
CA GLU A 157 10.20 -3.24 14.48
C GLU A 157 11.34 -3.67 15.40
N ASP A 158 11.43 -4.97 15.67
CA ASP A 158 12.47 -5.58 16.49
C ASP A 158 12.70 -7.05 16.10
N TYR A 159 13.86 -7.58 16.49
CA TYR A 159 14.17 -9.01 16.40
C TYR A 159 15.20 -9.41 17.45
N LYS A 160 15.12 -10.66 17.89
CA LYS A 160 16.12 -11.25 18.79
C LYS A 160 16.32 -12.74 18.47
N PRO A 161 17.47 -13.34 18.82
CA PRO A 161 17.61 -14.78 18.79
C PRO A 161 16.51 -15.44 19.63
N SER A 162 15.89 -16.48 19.09
CA SER A 162 14.84 -17.22 19.78
C SER A 162 15.44 -18.18 20.80
N GLU A 163 15.01 -18.07 22.06
CA GLU A 163 15.38 -19.02 23.11
C GLU A 163 14.45 -20.23 23.15
N THR A 164 13.18 -20.01 22.79
CA THR A 164 12.11 -21.03 22.75
C THR A 164 11.21 -20.77 21.56
N THR A 165 10.79 -21.83 20.86
CA THR A 165 9.88 -21.71 19.72
C THR A 165 8.52 -21.17 20.15
N SER A 166 8.06 -20.13 19.46
CA SER A 166 6.76 -19.48 19.60
C SER A 166 6.17 -19.17 18.22
N ALA A 167 4.95 -18.61 18.17
CA ALA A 167 4.33 -18.16 16.91
C ALA A 167 5.19 -17.11 16.17
N ASN A 168 5.95 -16.31 16.92
CA ASN A 168 6.82 -15.25 16.37
C ASN A 168 8.21 -15.77 15.99
N SER A 169 8.51 -17.05 16.27
CA SER A 169 9.82 -17.62 16.00
C SER A 169 9.92 -18.06 14.52
N LYS A 170 10.96 -17.59 13.84
CA LYS A 170 11.25 -17.85 12.43
C LYS A 170 12.76 -18.03 12.21
N ASN A 171 13.15 -19.22 11.76
CA ASN A 171 14.54 -19.61 11.49
C ASN A 171 15.54 -19.18 12.59
N GLY A 172 15.18 -19.42 13.86
CA GLY A 172 16.05 -19.14 15.02
C GLY A 172 15.96 -17.71 15.58
N TYR A 173 15.03 -16.89 15.09
CA TYR A 173 14.79 -15.53 15.60
C TYR A 173 13.33 -15.35 16.00
N ASP A 174 13.09 -14.66 17.10
CA ASP A 174 11.78 -14.07 17.38
C ASP A 174 11.73 -12.72 16.66
N ILE A 175 10.76 -12.56 15.76
CA ILE A 175 10.61 -11.36 14.94
C ILE A 175 9.35 -10.59 15.32
N ILE A 176 9.43 -9.26 15.31
CA ILE A 176 8.28 -8.36 15.44
C ILE A 176 8.13 -7.62 14.10
N PRO A 177 7.19 -8.03 13.25
CA PRO A 177 6.94 -7.39 11.96
C PRO A 177 6.45 -5.94 12.10
N MET A 178 6.88 -5.07 11.20
CA MET A 178 6.33 -3.73 11.02
C MET A 178 5.23 -3.77 9.97
N ILE A 179 3.97 -3.73 10.40
CA ILE A 179 2.79 -3.94 9.54
C ILE A 179 2.50 -2.74 8.66
N MET A 180 2.78 -1.56 9.18
CA MET A 180 2.72 -0.30 8.45
C MET A 180 4.16 0.17 8.21
N PRO A 181 4.80 -0.13 7.07
CA PRO A 181 6.18 0.27 6.81
C PRO A 181 6.28 1.77 6.46
N TYR A 182 5.85 2.60 7.40
CA TYR A 182 5.95 4.04 7.41
C TYR A 182 7.01 4.46 8.42
N TYR A 183 8.05 5.13 7.94
CA TYR A 183 9.20 5.54 8.73
C TYR A 183 9.16 7.06 8.96
N PRO A 184 8.56 7.53 10.08
CA PRO A 184 8.57 8.94 10.43
C PRO A 184 9.98 9.44 10.78
N ASP A 185 10.15 10.76 10.86
CA ASP A 185 11.44 11.45 11.08
C ASP A 185 12.23 10.93 12.29
N ASN A 186 11.56 10.40 13.33
CA ASN A 186 12.18 9.84 14.53
C ASN A 186 12.59 8.36 14.41
N VAL A 187 12.17 7.64 13.37
CA VAL A 187 12.56 6.25 13.10
C VAL A 187 13.63 6.24 12.01
N ASN A 188 14.88 6.04 12.41
CA ASN A 188 16.04 6.21 11.52
C ASN A 188 16.68 4.89 11.09
N LYS A 189 16.04 3.75 11.36
CA LYS A 189 16.56 2.43 11.00
C LYS A 189 15.48 1.64 10.27
N LEU A 190 15.83 1.15 9.08
CA LEU A 190 15.05 0.16 8.34
C LEU A 190 15.70 -1.20 8.58
N THR A 191 15.09 -2.01 9.45
CA THR A 191 15.47 -3.42 9.66
C THR A 191 14.50 -4.31 8.90
N PHE A 192 15.00 -5.38 8.29
CA PHE A 192 14.14 -6.32 7.56
C PHE A 192 14.61 -7.77 7.70
N TYR A 193 13.67 -8.68 7.42
CA TYR A 193 13.86 -10.13 7.32
C TYR A 193 13.52 -10.60 5.90
N ALA A 194 14.33 -11.48 5.32
CA ALA A 194 13.99 -12.24 4.12
C ALA A 194 14.77 -13.57 4.09
N GLU A 195 14.35 -14.48 3.22
CA GLU A 195 15.03 -15.74 2.96
C GLU A 195 15.35 -15.82 1.46
N ILE A 196 16.46 -16.46 1.10
CA ILE A 196 16.78 -16.87 -0.27
C ILE A 196 16.97 -18.37 -0.33
N TYR A 197 16.33 -19.00 -1.31
CA TYR A 197 16.22 -20.45 -1.44
C TYR A 197 17.04 -21.00 -2.61
N ASN A 198 17.38 -22.28 -2.54
CA ASN A 198 17.91 -23.11 -3.64
C ASN A 198 19.26 -22.65 -4.22
N THR A 199 19.99 -21.74 -3.58
CA THR A 199 21.27 -21.24 -4.12
C THR A 199 22.31 -22.35 -4.28
N LYS A 200 22.36 -23.29 -3.34
CA LYS A 200 23.23 -24.48 -3.40
C LYS A 200 22.79 -25.45 -4.49
N LYS A 201 21.49 -25.77 -4.54
CA LYS A 201 20.88 -26.65 -5.56
C LYS A 201 21.17 -26.15 -6.99
N VAL A 202 21.05 -24.85 -7.24
CA VAL A 202 21.11 -24.26 -8.58
C VAL A 202 22.53 -23.91 -9.01
N LEU A 203 23.35 -23.33 -8.13
CA LEU A 203 24.72 -22.93 -8.48
C LEU A 203 25.74 -24.06 -8.33
N GLY A 204 25.45 -25.05 -7.48
CA GLY A 204 26.36 -26.14 -7.13
C GLY A 204 27.17 -25.87 -5.86
N ASP A 205 27.73 -26.93 -5.29
CA ASP A 205 28.49 -26.86 -4.05
C ASP A 205 29.75 -25.99 -4.18
N ASN A 206 30.12 -25.31 -3.09
CA ASN A 206 31.27 -24.40 -2.99
C ASN A 206 31.25 -23.16 -3.91
N GLU A 207 30.15 -22.93 -4.62
CA GLU A 207 29.94 -21.70 -5.35
C GLU A 207 29.61 -20.51 -4.44
N LYS A 208 29.71 -19.31 -5.01
CA LYS A 208 29.44 -18.04 -4.32
C LYS A 208 28.62 -17.14 -5.20
N TYR A 209 27.82 -16.29 -4.58
CA TYR A 209 27.04 -15.27 -5.25
C TYR A 209 27.19 -13.91 -4.54
N LEU A 210 26.79 -12.83 -5.21
CA LEU A 210 26.68 -11.52 -4.59
C LEU A 210 25.22 -11.26 -4.21
N LEU A 211 24.99 -10.88 -2.96
CA LEU A 211 23.72 -10.33 -2.50
C LEU A 211 23.84 -8.81 -2.48
N ASN A 212 23.14 -8.14 -3.38
CA ASN A 212 22.99 -6.70 -3.40
C ASN A 212 21.72 -6.33 -2.63
N THR A 213 21.84 -5.41 -1.68
CA THR A 213 20.74 -4.79 -0.95
C THR A 213 20.78 -3.30 -1.23
N TYR A 214 19.70 -2.74 -1.75
CA TYR A 214 19.67 -1.31 -2.06
C TYR A 214 18.29 -0.69 -2.00
N LEU A 215 18.24 0.63 -1.91
CA LEU A 215 17.00 1.40 -2.04
C LEU A 215 16.80 1.90 -3.47
N MET A 216 15.55 1.91 -3.92
CA MET A 216 15.10 2.58 -5.14
C MET A 216 13.97 3.54 -4.82
N THR A 217 13.89 4.66 -5.53
CA THR A 217 12.68 5.49 -5.56
C THR A 217 11.53 4.68 -6.15
N PHE A 218 10.35 4.81 -5.56
CA PHE A 218 9.16 4.11 -6.03
C PHE A 218 8.71 4.60 -7.41
N GLU A 219 8.72 5.92 -7.64
CA GLU A 219 8.16 6.52 -8.85
C GLU A 219 9.03 6.31 -10.10
N SER A 220 10.36 6.29 -9.96
CA SER A 220 11.28 6.21 -11.08
C SER A 220 12.11 4.92 -11.14
N ASN A 221 11.98 4.04 -10.14
CA ASN A 221 12.83 2.85 -9.97
C ASN A 221 14.34 3.18 -9.99
N THR A 222 14.71 4.41 -9.62
CA THR A 222 16.11 4.87 -9.63
C THR A 222 16.80 4.38 -8.36
N LYS A 223 17.92 3.70 -8.52
CA LYS A 223 18.75 3.23 -7.40
C LYS A 223 19.39 4.41 -6.68
N ILE A 224 19.33 4.40 -5.35
CA ILE A 224 19.96 5.44 -4.52
C ILE A 224 21.33 4.96 -4.08
N SER A 225 22.38 5.51 -4.69
CA SER A 225 23.77 5.04 -4.54
C SER A 225 24.27 5.05 -3.09
N SER A 226 23.84 6.01 -2.27
CA SER A 226 24.17 6.09 -0.83
C SER A 226 23.58 4.96 0.01
N TYR A 227 22.59 4.26 -0.52
CA TYR A 227 21.92 3.12 0.12
C TYR A 227 22.09 1.86 -0.73
N TYR A 228 23.33 1.59 -1.15
CA TYR A 228 23.68 0.38 -1.88
C TYR A 228 24.75 -0.41 -1.11
N PHE A 229 24.45 -1.67 -0.82
CA PHE A 229 25.33 -2.59 -0.12
C PHE A 229 25.43 -3.89 -0.91
N SER A 230 26.63 -4.45 -1.00
CA SER A 230 26.87 -5.73 -1.67
C SER A 230 27.70 -6.63 -0.76
N LYS A 231 27.22 -7.87 -0.57
CA LYS A 231 27.88 -8.88 0.25
C LYS A 231 28.11 -10.14 -0.56
N ARG A 232 29.32 -10.69 -0.49
CA ARG A 232 29.62 -12.01 -1.04
C ARG A 232 29.09 -13.08 -0.10
N MET A 233 28.26 -13.97 -0.64
CA MET A 233 27.58 -15.04 0.09
C MET A 233 28.08 -16.40 -0.37
N ASN A 234 28.09 -17.38 0.55
CA ASN A 234 28.25 -18.78 0.21
C ASN A 234 26.88 -19.37 -0.11
N VAL A 235 26.84 -20.39 -0.96
CA VAL A 235 25.59 -21.08 -1.29
C VAL A 235 25.04 -21.89 -0.10
N LYS A 236 23.71 -21.89 0.05
CA LYS A 236 22.93 -22.69 1.01
C LYS A 236 21.59 -23.13 0.40
N ASP A 237 20.95 -24.12 1.00
CA ASP A 237 19.58 -24.52 0.64
C ASP A 237 18.57 -23.44 1.03
N THR A 238 18.74 -22.87 2.24
CA THR A 238 18.09 -21.64 2.70
C THR A 238 19.11 -20.75 3.38
N GLU A 239 19.15 -19.47 3.01
CA GLU A 239 19.92 -18.44 3.70
C GLU A 239 18.97 -17.36 4.24
N VAL A 240 19.09 -17.08 5.54
CA VAL A 240 18.32 -16.04 6.22
C VAL A 240 19.07 -14.71 6.11
N ILE A 241 18.34 -13.67 5.73
CA ILE A 241 18.85 -12.32 5.55
C ILE A 241 18.15 -11.43 6.56
N ILE A 242 18.88 -11.02 7.58
CA ILE A 242 18.49 -9.92 8.48
C ILE A 242 19.53 -8.83 8.34
N ASN A 243 19.08 -7.63 8.02
CA ASN A 243 19.96 -6.47 7.88
C ASN A 243 19.26 -5.19 8.32
N THR A 244 20.04 -4.21 8.73
CA THR A 244 19.58 -2.89 9.17
C THR A 244 20.30 -1.82 8.35
N MET A 245 19.54 -0.91 7.77
CA MET A 245 20.06 0.29 7.11
C MET A 245 19.72 1.53 7.93
N ASP A 246 20.69 2.43 8.10
CA ASP A 246 20.45 3.77 8.59
C ASP A 246 19.74 4.57 7.49
N ILE A 247 18.55 5.10 7.78
CA ILE A 247 17.73 5.92 6.87
C ILE A 247 17.57 7.36 7.38
N SER A 248 18.41 7.79 8.32
CA SER A 248 18.41 9.17 8.85
C SER A 248 18.55 10.22 7.75
N GLY A 249 19.42 9.96 6.77
CA GLY A 249 19.61 10.80 5.58
C GLY A 249 18.62 10.52 4.44
N LEU A 250 17.71 9.53 4.59
CA LEU A 250 16.80 9.17 3.51
C LEU A 250 15.68 10.20 3.47
N PRO A 251 15.45 10.88 2.33
CA PRO A 251 14.46 11.94 2.23
C PRO A 251 13.02 11.42 2.32
N SER A 252 12.07 12.35 2.52
CA SER A 252 10.64 12.05 2.35
C SER A 252 10.34 11.43 0.99
N GLY A 253 9.55 10.37 0.96
CA GLY A 253 9.16 9.72 -0.29
C GLY A 253 8.72 8.28 -0.13
N ASN A 254 8.38 7.68 -1.27
CA ASN A 254 8.05 6.27 -1.38
C ASN A 254 9.26 5.53 -1.96
N TYR A 255 9.57 4.36 -1.41
CA TYR A 255 10.77 3.63 -1.78
C TYR A 255 10.50 2.13 -1.86
N TYR A 256 11.36 1.47 -2.64
CA TYR A 256 11.54 0.03 -2.57
C TYR A 256 12.86 -0.30 -1.89
N LEU A 257 12.82 -1.17 -0.88
CA LEU A 257 13.95 -1.99 -0.49
C LEU A 257 14.08 -3.15 -1.48
N VAL A 258 15.26 -3.32 -2.08
CA VAL A 258 15.52 -4.37 -3.08
C VAL A 258 16.58 -5.34 -2.58
N LEU A 259 16.31 -6.62 -2.78
CA LEU A 259 17.28 -7.71 -2.67
C LEU A 259 17.51 -8.30 -4.06
N GLU A 260 18.76 -8.37 -4.48
CA GLU A 260 19.14 -8.88 -5.80
C GLU A 260 20.34 -9.81 -5.63
N ALA A 261 20.19 -11.07 -6.04
CA ALA A 261 21.26 -12.04 -6.07
C ALA A 261 21.88 -12.08 -7.47
N ARG A 262 23.22 -12.03 -7.55
CA ARG A 262 23.97 -12.15 -8.81
C ARG A 262 24.99 -13.26 -8.79
N ASN A 263 25.13 -13.96 -9.91
CA ASN A 263 26.18 -14.98 -10.10
C ASN A 263 27.54 -14.35 -10.49
N ARG A 264 28.53 -15.20 -10.74
CA ARG A 264 29.89 -14.78 -11.15
C ARG A 264 29.95 -14.08 -12.50
N ASN A 265 28.97 -14.32 -13.38
CA ASN A 265 28.84 -13.66 -14.68
C ASN A 265 28.13 -12.30 -14.58
N ASN A 266 27.84 -11.83 -13.35
CA ASN A 266 27.07 -10.61 -13.07
C ASN A 266 25.60 -10.67 -13.54
N GLU A 267 25.06 -11.87 -13.77
CA GLU A 267 23.66 -12.08 -14.14
C GLU A 267 22.79 -12.08 -12.88
N ILE A 268 21.61 -11.48 -12.95
CA ILE A 268 20.62 -11.51 -11.86
C ILE A 268 19.99 -12.90 -11.83
N ILE A 269 20.17 -13.61 -10.72
CA ILE A 269 19.67 -14.98 -10.49
C ILE A 269 18.55 -15.03 -9.45
N GLY A 270 18.30 -13.93 -8.75
CA GLY A 270 17.18 -13.77 -7.83
C GLY A 270 16.92 -12.29 -7.59
N PHE A 271 15.65 -11.94 -7.40
CA PHE A 271 15.26 -10.56 -7.16
C PHE A 271 13.96 -10.50 -6.34
N ASN A 272 13.91 -9.68 -5.31
CA ASN A 272 12.67 -9.26 -4.67
C ASN A 272 12.75 -7.81 -4.19
N ARG A 273 11.58 -7.18 -3.98
CA ARG A 273 11.50 -5.81 -3.46
C ARG A 273 10.31 -5.62 -2.52
N PHE A 274 10.44 -4.67 -1.61
CA PHE A 274 9.46 -4.34 -0.59
C PHE A 274 9.22 -2.84 -0.52
N PHE A 275 7.96 -2.43 -0.55
CA PHE A 275 7.57 -1.03 -0.50
C PHE A 275 7.58 -0.48 0.93
N PHE A 276 8.07 0.74 1.10
CA PHE A 276 7.92 1.49 2.34
C PHE A 276 7.86 3.00 2.08
N GLN A 277 7.37 3.74 3.07
CA GLN A 277 7.25 5.20 3.04
C GLN A 277 8.18 5.83 4.06
N ARG A 278 8.76 6.97 3.71
CA ARG A 278 9.62 7.77 4.59
C ARG A 278 9.04 9.17 4.70
N SER A 279 8.98 9.68 5.92
CA SER A 279 8.93 11.12 6.19
C SER A 279 10.28 11.54 6.74
N ASN A 280 10.85 12.61 6.18
CA ASN A 280 12.06 13.26 6.66
C ASN A 280 12.08 14.73 6.25
N ASN A 281 11.67 15.60 7.17
CA ASN A 281 11.61 17.05 6.90
C ASN A 281 12.99 17.74 6.87
N ASN A 282 14.07 17.03 7.22
CA ASN A 282 15.41 17.60 7.35
C ASN A 282 16.30 17.40 6.11
N TYR A 283 15.80 16.72 5.07
CA TYR A 283 16.60 16.48 3.87
C TYR A 283 16.70 17.74 3.00
N GLN A 284 17.91 18.04 2.52
CA GLN A 284 18.20 19.15 1.61
C GLN A 284 18.78 18.57 0.32
N ILE A 285 18.28 19.03 -0.82
CA ILE A 285 18.76 18.60 -2.14
C ILE A 285 20.17 19.14 -2.37
N ASP A 286 21.04 18.28 -2.88
CA ASP A 286 22.40 18.66 -3.26
C ASP A 286 22.40 19.47 -4.57
N ASN A 287 22.27 20.80 -4.43
CA ASN A 287 22.32 21.74 -5.55
C ASN A 287 23.68 21.76 -6.28
N LEU A 288 24.75 21.25 -5.68
CA LEU A 288 26.09 21.25 -6.31
C LEU A 288 26.14 20.32 -7.52
N ALA A 289 25.44 19.18 -7.47
CA ALA A 289 25.38 18.24 -8.58
C ALA A 289 24.74 18.85 -9.84
N LEU A 290 23.67 19.64 -9.68
CA LEU A 290 22.98 20.30 -10.80
C LEU A 290 23.86 21.36 -11.47
N SER A 291 24.62 22.12 -10.66
CA SER A 291 25.47 23.22 -11.15
C SER A 291 26.59 22.77 -12.11
N SER A 292 26.95 21.48 -12.09
CA SER A 292 28.00 20.91 -12.96
C SER A 292 27.56 20.68 -14.40
N ILE A 293 26.25 20.72 -14.67
CA ILE A 293 25.68 20.52 -16.01
C ILE A 293 25.71 21.85 -16.76
N ASN A 294 26.42 21.93 -17.88
CA ASN A 294 26.36 23.08 -18.78
C ASN A 294 25.12 22.96 -19.70
N PRO A 295 24.11 23.84 -19.60
CA PRO A 295 22.89 23.73 -20.40
C PRO A 295 23.12 23.68 -21.91
N LYS A 296 24.19 24.33 -22.40
CA LYS A 296 24.53 24.35 -23.84
C LYS A 296 24.89 22.99 -24.42
N ASP A 297 25.31 22.06 -23.56
CA ASP A 297 25.79 20.73 -23.97
C ASP A 297 24.67 19.68 -23.92
N VAL A 298 23.46 20.05 -23.51
CA VAL A 298 22.33 19.13 -23.30
C VAL A 298 21.05 19.61 -24.00
N PHE A 299 20.13 18.68 -24.27
CA PHE A 299 18.92 18.99 -25.04
C PHE A 299 18.02 20.06 -24.39
N SER A 300 18.02 20.13 -23.05
CA SER A 300 17.19 21.09 -22.30
C SER A 300 17.65 22.53 -22.50
N GLY A 301 18.92 22.77 -22.87
CA GLY A 301 19.43 24.10 -23.18
C GLY A 301 18.74 24.77 -24.36
N ASN A 302 18.14 23.99 -25.27
CA ASN A 302 17.37 24.49 -26.40
C ASN A 302 15.98 25.04 -26.00
N ILE A 303 15.58 24.86 -24.74
CA ILE A 303 14.31 25.38 -24.20
C ILE A 303 14.57 26.77 -23.63
N GLU A 304 14.58 27.77 -24.50
CA GLU A 304 14.97 29.16 -24.15
C GLU A 304 13.81 29.98 -23.55
N ASN A 305 12.56 29.54 -23.73
CA ASN A 305 11.40 30.23 -23.18
C ASN A 305 11.09 29.74 -21.76
N ILE A 306 11.15 30.66 -20.78
CA ILE A 306 11.00 30.33 -19.36
C ILE A 306 9.62 29.74 -19.01
N ASP A 307 8.55 30.23 -19.64
CA ASP A 307 7.20 29.71 -19.38
C ASP A 307 7.03 28.30 -19.95
N THR A 308 7.68 28.00 -21.07
CA THR A 308 7.70 26.68 -21.68
C THR A 308 8.39 25.67 -20.78
N ILE A 309 9.59 25.98 -20.26
CA ILE A 309 10.28 25.05 -19.37
C ILE A 309 9.58 24.90 -18.02
N ARG A 310 8.98 25.97 -17.47
CA ARG A 310 8.12 25.88 -16.28
C ARG A 310 6.96 24.93 -16.51
N GLU A 311 6.29 25.04 -17.65
CA GLU A 311 5.20 24.14 -18.01
C GLU A 311 5.69 22.70 -18.11
N TYR A 312 6.81 22.44 -18.80
CA TYR A 312 7.37 21.10 -18.89
C TYR A 312 7.72 20.53 -17.50
N ILE A 313 8.31 21.33 -16.61
CA ILE A 313 8.59 20.94 -15.24
C ILE A 313 7.31 20.60 -14.47
N ARG A 314 6.22 21.39 -14.61
CA ARG A 314 4.93 21.06 -13.98
C ARG A 314 4.40 19.70 -14.43
N THR A 315 4.57 19.38 -15.71
CA THR A 315 4.09 18.10 -16.24
C THR A 315 4.83 16.90 -15.65
N LEU A 316 5.97 17.07 -14.99
CA LEU A 316 6.72 15.96 -14.37
C LEU A 316 6.10 15.48 -13.06
N ALA A 317 5.21 16.26 -12.44
CA ALA A 317 4.67 15.96 -11.11
C ALA A 317 4.09 14.53 -10.95
N PRO A 318 3.35 13.96 -11.92
CA PRO A 318 2.80 12.60 -11.80
C PRO A 318 3.84 11.49 -11.62
N ILE A 319 5.05 11.69 -12.15
CA ILE A 319 6.16 10.72 -12.16
C ILE A 319 7.37 11.17 -11.30
N SER A 320 7.15 12.21 -10.50
CA SER A 320 8.14 12.77 -9.58
C SER A 320 7.98 12.17 -8.18
N SER A 321 9.10 11.84 -7.56
CA SER A 321 9.18 11.61 -6.12
C SER A 321 8.79 12.86 -5.33
N GLN A 322 8.51 12.71 -4.04
CA GLN A 322 8.09 13.83 -3.19
C GLN A 322 9.12 14.97 -3.16
N ILE A 323 10.41 14.63 -3.09
CA ILE A 323 11.53 15.58 -3.13
C ILE A 323 11.56 16.34 -4.46
N GLU A 324 11.44 15.61 -5.58
CA GLU A 324 11.44 16.22 -6.92
C GLU A 324 10.27 17.19 -7.06
N LYS A 325 9.09 16.84 -6.53
CA LYS A 325 7.92 17.74 -6.51
C LYS A 325 8.19 19.00 -5.70
N GLU A 326 8.71 18.86 -4.48
CA GLU A 326 9.01 20.00 -3.61
C GLU A 326 10.04 20.92 -4.26
N TYR A 327 11.12 20.37 -4.80
CA TYR A 327 12.13 21.12 -5.54
C TYR A 327 11.56 21.83 -6.75
N ALA A 328 10.87 21.10 -7.63
CA ALA A 328 10.25 21.64 -8.83
C ALA A 328 9.29 22.78 -8.47
N SER A 329 8.47 22.61 -7.42
CA SER A 329 7.52 23.62 -6.97
C SER A 329 8.17 24.93 -6.51
N ASN A 330 9.37 24.85 -5.92
CA ASN A 330 10.14 26.02 -5.51
C ASN A 330 10.92 26.61 -6.67
N LEU A 331 11.51 25.76 -7.53
CA LEU A 331 12.26 26.16 -8.70
C LEU A 331 11.39 26.92 -9.69
N ILE A 332 10.18 26.45 -10.02
CA ILE A 332 9.31 27.13 -11.00
C ILE A 332 8.84 28.53 -10.55
N LYS A 333 8.97 28.87 -9.26
CA LYS A 333 8.68 30.20 -8.71
C LYS A 333 9.83 31.20 -8.92
N THR A 334 11.03 30.74 -9.27
CA THR A 334 12.18 31.59 -9.58
C THR A 334 12.20 31.93 -11.08
N ASP A 335 13.01 32.93 -11.46
CA ASP A 335 13.29 33.26 -12.87
C ASP A 335 14.61 32.63 -13.38
N ASP A 336 15.10 31.60 -12.70
CA ASP A 336 16.38 30.96 -13.03
C ASP A 336 16.21 29.85 -14.10
N ILE A 337 16.18 30.27 -15.36
CA ILE A 337 16.08 29.36 -16.50
C ILE A 337 17.23 28.35 -16.56
N THR A 338 18.44 28.75 -16.16
CA THR A 338 19.63 27.89 -16.19
C THR A 338 19.41 26.69 -15.26
N THR A 339 18.99 26.95 -14.02
CA THR A 339 18.71 25.88 -13.05
C THR A 339 17.51 25.04 -13.49
N MET A 340 16.49 25.63 -14.12
CA MET A 340 15.38 24.86 -14.73
C MET A 340 15.86 23.90 -15.81
N GLN A 341 16.75 24.33 -16.70
CA GLN A 341 17.33 23.49 -17.76
C GLN A 341 18.18 22.36 -17.18
N GLN A 342 19.00 22.66 -16.17
CA GLN A 342 19.83 21.65 -15.47
C GLN A 342 18.97 20.62 -14.76
N TYR A 343 17.96 21.07 -13.99
CA TYR A 343 17.01 20.18 -13.32
C TYR A 343 16.26 19.30 -14.32
N PHE A 344 15.72 19.90 -15.39
CA PHE A 344 14.95 19.18 -16.39
C PHE A 344 15.79 18.10 -17.08
N TYR A 345 17.03 18.40 -17.45
CA TYR A 345 17.94 17.39 -17.99
C TYR A 345 18.26 16.30 -16.97
N SER A 346 18.62 16.67 -15.74
CA SER A 346 18.97 15.73 -14.67
C SER A 346 17.83 14.76 -14.37
N PHE A 347 16.59 15.26 -14.34
CA PHE A 347 15.39 14.46 -14.14
C PHE A 347 15.30 13.31 -15.15
N TRP A 348 15.48 13.60 -16.45
CA TRP A 348 15.43 12.59 -17.50
C TRP A 348 16.68 11.73 -17.59
N ALA A 349 17.86 12.31 -17.36
CA ALA A 349 19.13 11.58 -17.38
C ALA A 349 19.23 10.55 -16.24
N SER A 350 18.63 10.83 -15.08
CA SER A 350 18.55 9.86 -13.97
C SER A 350 17.67 8.65 -14.26
N ARG A 351 16.73 8.78 -15.20
CA ARG A 351 15.80 7.73 -15.65
C ARG A 351 16.34 6.97 -16.87
N ASN A 352 16.97 7.70 -17.80
CA ASN A 352 17.56 7.14 -19.00
C ASN A 352 18.87 7.89 -19.33
N THR A 353 20.01 7.31 -18.92
CA THR A 353 21.33 7.92 -19.13
C THR A 353 21.78 7.92 -20.58
N LEU A 354 21.27 6.98 -21.40
CA LEU A 354 21.68 6.81 -22.79
C LEU A 354 20.93 7.74 -23.74
N SER A 355 19.64 8.00 -23.49
CA SER A 355 18.80 8.83 -24.35
C SER A 355 17.74 9.63 -23.57
N PRO A 356 18.17 10.59 -22.72
CA PRO A 356 17.26 11.40 -21.90
C PRO A 356 16.20 12.15 -22.71
N GLN A 357 16.58 12.68 -23.89
CA GLN A 357 15.68 13.44 -24.76
C GLN A 357 14.54 12.57 -25.30
N ILE A 358 14.84 11.36 -25.74
CA ILE A 358 13.84 10.43 -26.29
C ILE A 358 12.83 10.05 -25.19
N GLU A 359 13.32 9.82 -23.97
CA GLU A 359 12.47 9.52 -22.81
C GLU A 359 11.49 10.65 -22.53
N TRP A 360 11.98 11.90 -22.53
CA TRP A 360 11.13 13.09 -22.41
C TRP A 360 10.10 13.17 -23.54
N GLU A 361 10.50 13.00 -24.79
CA GLU A 361 9.59 13.11 -25.95
C GLU A 361 8.46 12.07 -25.89
N ASN A 362 8.78 10.84 -25.51
CA ASN A 362 7.81 9.77 -25.29
C ASN A 362 6.84 10.10 -24.16
N TYR A 363 7.35 10.58 -23.02
CA TYR A 363 6.52 11.00 -21.90
C TYR A 363 5.61 12.18 -22.26
N TYR A 364 6.16 13.20 -22.91
CA TYR A 364 5.40 14.39 -23.30
C TYR A 364 4.31 14.07 -24.33
N ALA A 365 4.48 13.04 -25.16
CA ALA A 365 3.41 12.51 -25.99
C ALA A 365 2.24 11.96 -25.15
N GLN A 366 2.51 11.28 -24.03
CA GLN A 366 1.47 10.83 -23.09
C GLN A 366 0.82 12.02 -22.37
N VAL A 367 1.59 13.04 -21.97
CA VAL A 367 1.06 14.27 -21.36
C VAL A 367 0.04 14.93 -22.30
N LYS A 368 0.36 15.05 -23.59
CA LYS A 368 -0.58 15.59 -24.59
C LYS A 368 -1.85 14.74 -24.70
N ARG A 369 -1.73 13.41 -24.71
CA ARG A 369 -2.87 12.49 -24.74
C ARG A 369 -3.77 12.63 -23.51
N VAL A 370 -3.15 12.73 -22.34
CA VAL A 370 -3.82 12.90 -21.05
C VAL A 370 -4.51 14.27 -20.96
N ASN A 371 -3.86 15.34 -21.40
CA ASN A 371 -4.49 16.66 -21.49
C ASN A 371 -5.70 16.64 -22.43
N ASN A 372 -5.66 15.91 -23.54
CA ASN A 372 -6.81 15.80 -24.42
C ASN A 372 -7.96 14.97 -23.82
N SER A 373 -7.65 13.92 -23.05
CA SER A 373 -8.65 12.93 -22.61
C SER A 373 -9.25 13.25 -21.24
N PHE A 374 -8.47 13.86 -20.34
CA PHE A 374 -8.79 13.96 -18.92
C PHE A 374 -8.78 15.39 -18.39
N SER A 375 -8.65 16.42 -19.23
CA SER A 375 -8.79 17.79 -18.73
C SER A 375 -10.18 18.04 -18.15
N ALA A 376 -10.23 18.84 -17.10
CA ALA A 376 -11.43 19.29 -16.42
C ALA A 376 -11.51 20.82 -16.44
N ILE A 377 -12.61 21.38 -15.93
CA ILE A 377 -12.79 22.84 -15.91
C ILE A 377 -11.64 23.48 -15.13
N ARG A 378 -10.79 24.25 -15.84
CA ARG A 378 -9.60 24.95 -15.31
C ARG A 378 -8.50 24.02 -14.75
N ILE A 379 -8.56 22.72 -15.00
CA ILE A 379 -7.56 21.74 -14.56
C ILE A 379 -7.04 21.03 -15.81
N LYS A 380 -5.72 21.05 -16.01
CA LYS A 380 -5.10 20.33 -17.14
C LYS A 380 -5.14 18.84 -16.86
N GLY A 381 -5.27 18.02 -17.90
CA GLY A 381 -5.39 16.56 -17.73
C GLY A 381 -4.30 15.95 -16.87
N TYR A 382 -3.02 16.38 -16.99
CA TYR A 382 -1.93 15.83 -16.16
C TYR A 382 -2.06 16.14 -14.66
N GLU A 383 -2.89 17.11 -14.28
CA GLU A 383 -3.16 17.51 -12.89
C GLU A 383 -4.38 16.76 -12.30
N THR A 384 -5.19 16.10 -13.13
CA THR A 384 -6.31 15.28 -12.67
C THR A 384 -5.84 13.92 -12.16
N ASP A 385 -6.62 13.27 -11.30
CA ASP A 385 -6.27 11.94 -10.79
C ASP A 385 -6.20 10.88 -11.89
N ARG A 386 -7.14 10.89 -12.84
CA ARG A 386 -7.10 10.00 -14.01
C ARG A 386 -5.84 10.21 -14.84
N GLY A 387 -5.49 11.48 -15.12
CA GLY A 387 -4.27 11.79 -15.86
C GLY A 387 -3.00 11.44 -15.10
N ARG A 388 -2.97 11.66 -13.79
CA ARG A 388 -1.85 11.25 -12.92
C ARG A 388 -1.65 9.74 -12.95
N VAL A 389 -2.73 8.95 -12.75
CA VAL A 389 -2.67 7.48 -12.79
C VAL A 389 -2.19 7.02 -14.17
N PHE A 390 -2.73 7.59 -15.26
CA PHE A 390 -2.32 7.24 -16.61
C PHE A 390 -0.84 7.55 -16.88
N LEU A 391 -0.33 8.71 -16.44
CA LEU A 391 1.07 9.09 -16.64
C LEU A 391 2.04 8.25 -15.80
N LYS A 392 1.61 7.85 -14.58
CA LYS A 392 2.43 7.06 -13.67
C LYS A 392 2.49 5.58 -14.06
N TYR A 393 1.38 5.03 -14.52
CA TYR A 393 1.22 3.58 -14.71
C TYR A 393 1.04 3.16 -16.18
N GLY A 394 0.83 4.11 -17.08
CA GLY A 394 0.48 3.85 -18.47
C GLY A 394 -1.04 3.71 -18.66
N ALA A 395 -1.43 3.23 -19.84
CA ALA A 395 -2.84 2.99 -20.14
C ALA A 395 -3.35 1.75 -19.37
N PRO A 396 -4.56 1.80 -18.78
CA PRO A 396 -5.19 0.62 -18.21
C PRO A 396 -5.53 -0.41 -19.30
N ASP A 397 -5.50 -1.69 -18.94
CA ASP A 397 -5.91 -2.78 -19.82
C ASP A 397 -7.41 -2.72 -20.12
N ARG A 398 -8.19 -2.28 -19.13
CA ARG A 398 -9.65 -2.13 -19.25
C ARG A 398 -10.16 -0.92 -18.48
N ILE A 399 -11.16 -0.25 -19.02
CA ILE A 399 -11.91 0.81 -18.37
C ILE A 399 -13.39 0.44 -18.41
N VAL A 400 -14.04 0.37 -17.25
CA VAL A 400 -15.50 0.32 -17.12
C VAL A 400 -15.98 1.71 -16.73
N GLN A 401 -16.86 2.31 -17.52
CA GLN A 401 -17.40 3.64 -17.27
C GLN A 401 -18.88 3.53 -17.00
N ASN A 402 -19.35 4.09 -15.89
CA ASN A 402 -20.77 4.19 -15.63
C ASN A 402 -21.13 5.59 -15.10
N HIS A 403 -21.77 6.37 -15.97
CA HIS A 403 -22.09 7.78 -15.68
C HIS A 403 -23.55 8.03 -15.31
N ASN A 404 -24.42 7.03 -15.49
CA ASN A 404 -25.87 7.21 -15.38
C ASN A 404 -26.54 6.08 -14.58
N GLU A 405 -25.77 5.38 -13.74
CA GLU A 405 -26.30 4.36 -12.86
C GLU A 405 -27.24 4.99 -11.81
N PRO A 406 -28.48 4.50 -11.67
CA PRO A 406 -29.42 5.02 -10.68
C PRO A 406 -28.84 4.97 -9.26
N GLY A 407 -28.87 6.09 -8.54
CA GLY A 407 -28.37 6.16 -7.16
C GLY A 407 -26.85 6.30 -7.01
N ALA A 408 -26.07 6.05 -8.06
CA ALA A 408 -24.63 6.25 -8.06
C ALA A 408 -24.24 7.66 -8.51
N TYR A 409 -23.13 8.18 -7.96
CA TYR A 409 -22.34 9.20 -8.62
C TYR A 409 -21.64 8.60 -9.85
N PRO A 410 -21.45 9.36 -10.96
CA PRO A 410 -20.67 8.89 -12.10
C PRO A 410 -19.28 8.40 -11.69
N TYR A 411 -18.92 7.20 -12.15
CA TYR A 411 -17.65 6.57 -11.79
C TYR A 411 -16.99 5.85 -12.97
N GLU A 412 -15.69 5.63 -12.83
CA GLU A 412 -14.87 4.81 -13.72
C GLU A 412 -14.06 3.81 -12.91
N ILE A 413 -13.96 2.57 -13.40
CA ILE A 413 -13.11 1.54 -12.83
C ILE A 413 -12.06 1.16 -13.87
N TRP A 414 -10.81 1.44 -13.57
CA TRP A 414 -9.68 1.10 -14.42
C TRP A 414 -9.03 -0.16 -13.88
N HIS A 415 -8.74 -1.12 -14.76
CA HIS A 415 -8.13 -2.39 -14.41
C HIS A 415 -6.81 -2.58 -15.17
N TYR A 416 -5.79 -2.96 -14.41
CA TYR A 416 -4.46 -3.35 -14.88
C TYR A 416 -4.25 -4.82 -14.52
N TYR A 417 -4.25 -5.71 -15.52
CA TYR A 417 -3.93 -7.12 -15.32
C TYR A 417 -2.52 -7.29 -14.78
N THR A 418 -1.59 -6.45 -15.26
CA THR A 418 -0.21 -6.39 -14.79
C THR A 418 0.21 -4.95 -14.57
N LEU A 419 0.50 -4.62 -13.32
CA LEU A 419 1.01 -3.32 -12.90
C LEU A 419 2.39 -3.52 -12.28
N GLU A 420 3.43 -3.44 -13.11
CA GLU A 420 4.79 -3.87 -12.76
C GLU A 420 4.83 -5.33 -12.24
N LYS A 421 5.00 -5.53 -10.92
CA LYS A 421 4.98 -6.85 -10.24
C LYS A 421 3.65 -7.15 -9.55
N GLN A 422 2.70 -6.23 -9.62
CA GLN A 422 1.37 -6.41 -9.06
C GLN A 422 0.44 -6.96 -10.14
N ARG A 423 -0.46 -7.86 -9.76
CA ARG A 423 -1.46 -8.44 -10.67
C ARG A 423 -2.84 -7.91 -10.31
N ASN A 424 -3.70 -7.82 -11.33
CA ASN A 424 -5.13 -7.55 -11.20
C ASN A 424 -5.45 -6.31 -10.34
N LYS A 425 -4.75 -5.20 -10.60
CA LYS A 425 -4.88 -3.97 -9.84
C LYS A 425 -5.93 -3.03 -10.43
N LYS A 426 -6.74 -2.45 -9.58
CA LYS A 426 -7.90 -1.64 -9.92
C LYS A 426 -7.81 -0.26 -9.30
N PHE A 427 -8.38 0.70 -10.00
CA PHE A 427 -8.51 2.08 -9.57
C PHE A 427 -9.95 2.52 -9.80
N VAL A 428 -10.58 3.07 -8.78
CA VAL A 428 -11.94 3.57 -8.82
C VAL A 428 -11.92 5.08 -8.74
N PHE A 429 -12.45 5.72 -9.76
CA PHE A 429 -12.60 7.16 -9.83
C PHE A 429 -14.07 7.54 -9.78
N MET A 430 -14.38 8.65 -9.13
CA MET A 430 -15.75 9.17 -9.01
C MET A 430 -15.77 10.67 -9.23
N THR A 431 -16.84 11.19 -9.84
CA THR A 431 -17.12 12.63 -9.84
C THR A 431 -18.50 12.93 -9.30
N ARG A 432 -18.62 14.06 -8.59
CA ARG A 432 -19.92 14.55 -8.12
C ARG A 432 -20.73 15.25 -9.21
N ASP A 433 -20.06 15.71 -10.26
CA ASP A 433 -20.65 16.45 -11.36
C ASP A 433 -19.94 16.10 -12.68
N ILE A 434 -20.65 15.35 -13.54
CA ILE A 434 -20.15 14.88 -14.82
C ILE A 434 -19.77 16.04 -15.77
N ALA A 435 -20.39 17.22 -15.61
CA ALA A 435 -20.12 18.36 -16.48
C ALA A 435 -18.71 18.93 -16.28
N THR A 436 -18.12 18.71 -15.10
CA THR A 436 -16.75 19.17 -14.81
C THR A 436 -15.69 18.25 -15.41
N ASN A 437 -16.04 16.98 -15.67
CA ASN A 437 -15.12 15.90 -16.02
C ASN A 437 -14.01 15.66 -14.96
N ASP A 438 -14.19 16.17 -13.74
CA ASP A 438 -13.23 16.05 -12.64
C ASP A 438 -13.51 14.80 -11.81
N PHE A 439 -12.93 13.67 -12.24
CA PHE A 439 -13.01 12.39 -11.55
C PHE A 439 -11.83 12.23 -10.60
N GLN A 440 -12.14 12.03 -9.32
CA GLN A 440 -11.20 11.89 -8.22
C GLN A 440 -11.00 10.41 -7.90
N LEU A 441 -9.77 10.00 -7.59
CA LEU A 441 -9.46 8.64 -7.15
C LEU A 441 -9.99 8.43 -5.74
N ILE A 442 -10.93 7.49 -5.56
CA ILE A 442 -11.52 7.17 -4.26
C ILE A 442 -11.05 5.83 -3.70
N HIS A 443 -10.50 4.95 -4.55
CA HIS A 443 -9.96 3.64 -4.13
C HIS A 443 -8.98 3.06 -5.15
N SER A 444 -7.97 2.36 -4.65
CA SER A 444 -7.15 1.43 -5.41
C SER A 444 -6.59 0.33 -4.50
N ASP A 445 -6.40 -0.85 -5.07
CA ASP A 445 -5.66 -1.97 -4.46
C ASP A 445 -4.18 -1.98 -4.87
N ALA A 446 -3.72 -0.99 -5.65
CA ALA A 446 -2.32 -0.83 -6.02
C ALA A 446 -1.51 -0.28 -4.85
N ILE A 447 -0.33 -0.87 -4.62
CA ILE A 447 0.62 -0.43 -3.60
C ILE A 447 0.99 1.05 -3.83
N GLY A 448 0.95 1.84 -2.77
CA GLY A 448 1.30 3.26 -2.78
C GLY A 448 0.17 4.20 -3.24
N GLU A 449 -1.05 3.69 -3.38
CA GLU A 449 -2.24 4.45 -3.78
C GLU A 449 -3.29 4.47 -2.65
N LEU A 450 -4.30 5.34 -2.78
CA LEU A 450 -5.38 5.45 -1.80
C LEU A 450 -6.16 4.14 -1.70
N ASN A 451 -6.07 3.45 -0.57
CA ASN A 451 -6.87 2.25 -0.31
C ASN A 451 -8.02 2.58 0.64
N ASN A 452 -9.25 2.42 0.15
CA ASN A 452 -10.47 2.69 0.90
C ASN A 452 -11.44 1.53 0.75
N SER A 453 -11.56 0.66 1.75
CA SER A 453 -12.45 -0.52 1.67
C SER A 453 -13.94 -0.16 1.59
N ARG A 454 -14.33 1.09 1.88
CA ARG A 454 -15.73 1.58 1.88
C ARG A 454 -16.09 2.43 0.67
N TRP A 455 -15.29 2.39 -0.40
CA TRP A 455 -15.47 3.24 -1.58
C TRP A 455 -16.84 3.12 -2.26
N THR A 456 -17.49 1.95 -2.17
CA THR A 456 -18.84 1.75 -2.71
C THR A 456 -19.85 2.66 -2.03
N SER A 457 -19.75 2.86 -0.71
CA SER A 457 -20.60 3.78 0.03
C SER A 457 -20.46 5.23 -0.44
N GLU A 458 -19.27 5.62 -0.91
CA GLU A 458 -19.05 6.97 -1.45
C GLU A 458 -19.80 7.18 -2.76
N ILE A 459 -19.78 6.19 -3.66
CA ILE A 459 -20.50 6.22 -4.94
C ILE A 459 -22.00 6.35 -4.73
N TYR A 460 -22.59 5.60 -3.80
CA TYR A 460 -24.05 5.61 -3.58
C TYR A 460 -24.54 6.63 -2.55
N SER A 461 -23.68 7.57 -2.12
CA SER A 461 -24.03 8.56 -1.10
C SER A 461 -25.10 9.58 -1.52
N ARG A 462 -25.56 9.58 -2.79
CA ARG A 462 -26.73 10.39 -3.23
C ARG A 462 -28.07 9.85 -2.73
N THR A 463 -28.21 8.53 -2.71
CA THR A 463 -29.46 7.82 -2.37
C THR A 463 -29.45 7.30 -0.94
N TYR A 464 -28.27 7.01 -0.40
CA TYR A 464 -28.13 6.53 0.98
C TYR A 464 -27.84 7.69 1.94
N SER A 465 -28.82 8.02 2.78
CA SER A 465 -28.56 8.73 4.03
C SER A 465 -27.72 7.82 4.92
N PRO A 466 -26.67 8.31 5.63
CA PRO A 466 -25.88 7.51 6.56
C PRO A 466 -26.70 6.94 7.75
N TYR A 467 -28.02 7.15 7.77
CA TYR A 467 -28.96 6.70 8.80
C TYR A 467 -30.09 5.79 8.29
N GLN A 468 -30.07 5.34 7.03
CA GLN A 468 -31.08 4.41 6.52
C GLN A 468 -30.45 3.23 5.77
N GLU A 469 -29.87 2.30 6.51
CA GLU A 469 -29.72 0.93 6.04
C GLU A 469 -31.05 0.20 6.26
N TYR A 470 -31.75 -0.18 5.19
CA TYR A 470 -32.88 -1.09 5.29
C TYR A 470 -32.35 -2.52 5.44
N TYR A 471 -32.65 -3.13 6.59
CA TYR A 471 -32.22 -4.48 6.97
C TYR A 471 -33.13 -5.54 6.34
N ASN A 472 -32.54 -6.61 5.77
CA ASN A 472 -33.21 -7.89 5.58
C ASN A 472 -32.70 -8.92 6.61
N ASP A 473 -33.56 -9.87 6.99
CA ASP A 473 -33.44 -10.84 8.11
C ASP A 473 -32.20 -11.76 8.12
N ASN A 474 -31.32 -11.70 7.12
CA ASN A 474 -30.15 -12.59 7.00
C ASN A 474 -28.79 -11.91 7.24
N GLY A 475 -28.75 -10.70 7.78
CA GLY A 475 -27.51 -10.12 8.33
C GLY A 475 -26.44 -9.70 7.31
N SER A 476 -26.58 -10.02 6.03
CA SER A 476 -25.77 -9.44 4.95
C SER A 476 -26.09 -7.95 4.78
N VAL A 477 -25.06 -7.09 4.69
CA VAL A 477 -25.23 -5.83 3.94
C VAL A 477 -25.29 -6.27 2.50
N ASN A 478 -26.50 -6.39 1.97
CA ASN A 478 -26.67 -6.48 0.55
C ASN A 478 -26.91 -5.06 0.05
N PRO A 479 -26.00 -4.46 -0.75
CA PRO A 479 -26.42 -3.41 -1.66
C PRO A 479 -27.49 -3.96 -2.64
N ASP A 480 -27.52 -5.28 -2.92
CA ASP A 480 -28.40 -5.89 -3.93
C ASP A 480 -29.89 -5.99 -3.54
N ILE A 481 -30.47 -4.96 -2.94
CA ILE A 481 -31.93 -4.83 -2.82
C ILE A 481 -32.50 -3.65 -3.60
N ASN A 482 -31.68 -2.93 -4.35
CA ASN A 482 -32.16 -1.96 -5.34
C ASN A 482 -31.65 -2.29 -6.74
N TYR A 483 -32.49 -1.99 -7.73
CA TYR A 483 -32.18 -2.14 -9.15
C TYR A 483 -31.03 -1.18 -9.51
N GLY A 484 -29.85 -1.71 -9.84
CA GLY A 484 -28.72 -0.92 -10.36
C GLY A 484 -27.60 -0.58 -9.37
N ASP A 485 -27.26 -1.47 -8.43
CA ASP A 485 -26.04 -1.36 -7.60
C ASP A 485 -24.86 -2.15 -8.24
N ASP A 486 -24.57 -1.88 -9.50
CA ASP A 486 -23.66 -2.70 -10.32
C ASP A 486 -22.17 -2.38 -10.08
N ALA A 487 -21.84 -1.26 -9.41
CA ALA A 487 -20.44 -0.83 -9.22
C ALA A 487 -19.54 -1.90 -8.59
N LYS A 488 -20.07 -2.70 -7.66
CA LYS A 488 -19.30 -3.79 -7.02
C LYS A 488 -19.10 -4.96 -7.98
N ASP A 489 -20.11 -5.33 -8.76
CA ASP A 489 -19.97 -6.38 -9.80
C ASP A 489 -18.96 -5.93 -10.85
N TYR A 490 -19.03 -4.69 -11.33
CA TYR A 490 -18.04 -4.17 -12.28
C TYR A 490 -16.63 -4.08 -11.70
N TYR A 491 -16.49 -3.86 -10.39
CA TYR A 491 -15.20 -3.92 -9.72
C TYR A 491 -14.67 -5.35 -9.65
N GLU A 492 -15.47 -6.31 -9.22
CA GLU A 492 -15.06 -7.71 -9.07
C GLU A 492 -14.82 -8.36 -10.45
N ASN A 493 -15.72 -8.08 -11.39
CA ASN A 493 -15.76 -8.57 -12.76
C ASN A 493 -15.77 -7.41 -13.77
N PRO A 494 -14.63 -6.75 -14.01
CA PRO A 494 -14.56 -5.71 -15.03
C PRO A 494 -14.93 -6.31 -16.39
N ARG A 495 -16.12 -5.95 -16.92
CA ARG A 495 -16.77 -6.53 -18.11
C ARG A 495 -16.87 -5.60 -19.30
#